data_AF-A0A453F3U7-F1
#
_entry.id   AF-A0A453F3U7-F1
#
_cell.length_a   1.000
_cell.length_b   1.000
_cell.length_c   1.000
_cell.angle_alpha   90.00
_cell.angle_beta   90.00
_cell.angle_gamma   90.00
#
_symmetry.space_group_name_H-M   'P 1'
#
loop_
_entity.id
_entity.type
_entity.pdbx_description
1 polymer ?
#
loop_
_entity_poly.entity_id
_entity_poly.type
_entity_poly.pdbx_seq_one_letter_code
_entity_poly.pdbx_strand_id
1 'polypeptide(L)'
;MLQILFSLEDASVIETVVIPSARGRTTVCVSSQVGCAMNCQFCFTGRMGLRKHLSTAEIVEQAVFARKLFSDEFGTITNVVFMGMGEPLHNVDNVIKASSIMVDEQGLQFSPRKVTVSTSGLVPEIKRFLNESNCDLAVSLNATTDEVRDWIMPINRRYNLSTLLGTLREELRLRPKSIVLFEYVMLAGVNDSVDDAKRLTELVRGIACKINLISFNPHSGSQFKPTPDEKIIEFRNMLIQSGLTVMVRLSRGDDQMAACGQLGAAGDYQLPLLRVPEKFQVAL
;
A
#
# COMPACT_ATOMS: atom_id res chain seq x y z
N MET A 1 5.29 -17.22 0.39
CA MET A 1 5.75 -15.97 -0.26
C MET A 1 7.25 -16.06 -0.34
N LEU A 2 7.90 -15.42 -1.30
CA LEU A 2 9.36 -15.43 -1.41
C LEU A 2 9.88 -14.02 -1.36
N GLN A 3 10.91 -13.80 -0.55
CA GLN A 3 11.54 -12.50 -0.38
C GLN A 3 12.92 -12.49 -1.03
N ILE A 4 13.23 -11.40 -1.73
CA ILE A 4 14.53 -11.13 -2.34
C ILE A 4 15.11 -9.90 -1.64
N LEU A 5 16.36 -10.02 -1.20
CA LEU A 5 17.14 -8.90 -0.67
C LEU A 5 18.06 -8.37 -1.77
N PHE A 6 17.95 -7.08 -2.08
CA PHE A 6 18.87 -6.37 -2.98
C PHE A 6 19.81 -5.52 -2.15
N SER A 7 21.11 -5.72 -2.35
CA SER A 7 22.14 -4.80 -1.84
C SER A 7 22.42 -3.75 -2.91
N LEU A 8 22.27 -2.48 -2.54
CA LEU A 8 22.54 -1.34 -3.42
C LEU A 8 24.02 -0.95 -3.36
N GLU A 9 24.47 -0.09 -4.28
CA GLU A 9 25.88 0.36 -4.33
C GLU A 9 26.35 1.02 -3.04
N ASP A 10 25.44 1.68 -2.31
CA ASP A 10 25.71 2.33 -1.01
C ASP A 10 25.57 1.38 0.20
N ALA A 11 25.53 0.06 -0.05
CA ALA A 11 25.31 -1.00 0.93
C ALA A 11 23.94 -0.97 1.65
N SER A 12 23.02 -0.08 1.25
CA SER A 12 21.64 -0.16 1.70
C SER A 12 20.98 -1.42 1.16
N VAL A 13 19.99 -1.94 1.91
CA VAL A 13 19.21 -3.11 1.51
C VAL A 13 17.76 -2.71 1.26
N ILE A 14 17.19 -3.22 0.16
CA ILE A 14 15.75 -3.18 -0.10
C ILE A 14 15.22 -4.58 -0.31
N GLU A 15 13.90 -4.70 -0.14
CA GLU A 15 13.21 -5.98 -0.18
C GLU A 15 12.21 -5.99 -1.33
N THR A 16 12.11 -7.13 -2.00
CA THR A 16 11.11 -7.43 -3.02
C THR A 16 10.43 -8.73 -2.65
N VAL A 17 9.10 -8.79 -2.80
CA VAL A 17 8.33 -9.99 -2.44
C VAL A 17 7.61 -10.54 -3.65
N VAL A 18 7.81 -11.83 -3.94
CA VAL A 18 7.03 -12.58 -4.93
C VAL A 18 5.89 -13.30 -4.23
N ILE A 19 4.68 -13.08 -4.75
CA ILE A 19 3.42 -13.55 -4.18
C ILE A 19 2.71 -14.42 -5.23
N PRO A 20 2.94 -15.74 -5.23
CA PRO A 20 2.17 -16.68 -6.01
C PRO A 20 0.73 -16.78 -5.48
N SER A 21 -0.23 -16.86 -6.39
CA SER A 21 -1.64 -17.12 -6.11
C SER A 21 -2.07 -18.45 -6.70
N ALA A 22 -2.87 -19.20 -5.95
CA ALA A 22 -3.46 -20.48 -6.38
C ALA A 22 -4.30 -20.36 -7.67
N ARG A 23 -4.72 -19.15 -8.06
CA ARG A 23 -5.46 -18.90 -9.31
C ARG A 23 -4.55 -18.62 -10.52
N GLY A 24 -3.29 -19.06 -10.50
CA GLY A 24 -2.33 -18.86 -11.59
C GLY A 24 -1.84 -17.42 -11.77
N ARG A 25 -2.00 -16.57 -10.75
CA ARG A 25 -1.54 -15.17 -10.75
C ARG A 25 -0.32 -15.02 -9.85
N THR A 26 0.82 -14.65 -10.41
CA THR A 26 2.03 -14.32 -9.63
C THR A 26 2.28 -12.82 -9.66
N THR A 27 2.40 -12.22 -8.47
CA THR A 27 2.60 -10.77 -8.28
C THR A 27 3.98 -10.50 -7.69
N VAL A 28 4.68 -9.50 -8.20
CA VAL A 28 5.90 -8.96 -7.56
C VAL A 28 5.57 -7.65 -6.85
N CYS A 29 5.97 -7.55 -5.59
CA CYS A 29 5.85 -6.38 -4.74
C CYS A 29 7.22 -5.67 -4.72
N VAL A 30 7.28 -4.48 -5.31
CA VAL A 30 8.53 -3.72 -5.47
C VAL A 30 8.60 -2.55 -4.49
N SER A 31 9.81 -2.25 -4.07
CA SER A 31 10.19 -1.08 -3.28
C SER A 31 10.47 0.12 -4.18
N SER A 32 10.23 1.32 -3.66
CA SER A 32 10.45 2.61 -4.35
C SER A 32 11.46 3.51 -3.63
N GLN A 33 11.78 3.21 -2.36
CA GLN A 33 12.69 3.97 -1.52
C GLN A 33 13.42 3.03 -0.56
N VAL A 34 14.56 3.48 -0.04
CA VAL A 34 15.18 2.89 1.15
C VAL A 34 14.56 3.54 2.38
N GLY A 35 13.68 2.79 3.06
CA GLY A 35 12.85 3.31 4.15
C GLY A 35 11.69 4.18 3.64
N CYS A 36 11.05 4.97 4.52
CA CYS A 36 9.91 5.81 4.16
C CYS A 36 9.74 7.02 5.09
N ALA A 37 9.40 8.17 4.53
CA ALA A 37 9.19 9.42 5.28
C ALA A 37 7.77 9.60 5.83
N MET A 38 6.81 8.75 5.46
CA MET A 38 5.40 8.95 5.80
C MET A 38 5.07 8.67 7.27
N ASN A 39 5.93 7.95 7.99
CA ASN A 39 5.77 7.59 9.40
C ASN A 39 4.37 7.01 9.73
N CYS A 40 3.83 6.13 8.87
CA CYS A 40 2.60 5.40 9.18
C CYS A 40 2.85 4.50 10.40
N GLN A 41 2.06 4.66 11.47
CA GLN A 41 2.37 4.09 12.78
C GLN A 41 2.26 2.56 12.84
N PHE A 42 1.51 1.96 11.90
CA PHE A 42 1.37 0.51 11.74
C PHE A 42 2.38 -0.09 10.74
N CYS A 43 3.33 0.69 10.23
CA CYS A 43 4.26 0.26 9.19
C CYS A 43 5.70 0.27 9.70
N PHE A 44 6.37 -0.89 9.62
CA PHE A 44 7.77 -1.04 9.98
C PHE A 44 8.68 -0.15 9.14
N THR A 45 8.51 -0.13 7.81
CA THR A 45 9.28 0.74 6.92
C THR A 45 9.11 2.22 7.25
N GLY A 46 7.91 2.63 7.69
CA GLY A 46 7.64 4.00 8.13
C GLY A 46 8.49 4.42 9.32
N ARG A 47 8.85 3.47 10.20
CA ARG A 47 9.71 3.73 11.37
C ARG A 47 11.18 3.84 11.01
N MET A 48 11.64 3.27 9.91
CA MET A 48 13.05 3.35 9.50
C MET A 48 13.47 4.77 9.12
N GLY A 49 12.50 5.66 8.86
CA GLY A 49 12.75 6.95 8.21
C GLY A 49 13.14 6.79 6.74
N LEU A 50 13.25 7.90 6.02
CA LEU A 50 13.70 7.89 4.62
C LEU A 50 15.22 8.07 4.57
N ARG A 51 15.92 7.17 3.87
CA ARG A 51 17.34 7.34 3.55
C ARG A 51 17.55 7.90 2.14
N LYS A 52 16.97 7.25 1.13
CA LYS A 52 17.04 7.71 -0.26
C LYS A 52 15.85 7.24 -1.10
N HIS A 53 15.66 7.93 -2.21
CA HIS A 53 14.83 7.44 -3.32
C HIS A 53 15.61 6.43 -4.15
N LEU A 54 14.91 5.41 -4.66
CA LEU A 54 15.48 4.51 -5.66
C LEU A 54 15.42 5.18 -7.03
N SER A 55 16.47 4.98 -7.82
CA SER A 55 16.48 5.31 -9.24
C SER A 55 15.48 4.44 -10.02
N THR A 56 15.14 4.87 -11.24
CA THR A 56 14.33 4.06 -12.15
C THR A 56 14.90 2.65 -12.37
N ALA A 57 16.23 2.53 -12.51
CA ALA A 57 16.89 1.24 -12.73
C ALA A 57 16.73 0.31 -11.52
N GLU A 58 17.03 0.79 -10.31
CA GLU A 58 16.86 0.01 -9.06
C GLU A 58 15.40 -0.46 -8.85
N ILE A 59 14.41 0.30 -9.33
CA ILE A 59 12.99 -0.10 -9.28
C ILE A 59 12.69 -1.21 -10.30
N VAL A 60 13.10 -1.00 -11.57
CA VAL A 60 12.80 -1.94 -12.66
C VAL A 60 13.52 -3.28 -12.44
N GLU A 61 14.76 -3.26 -11.95
CA GLU A 61 15.57 -4.45 -11.70
C GLU A 61 14.87 -5.42 -10.75
N GLN A 62 14.16 -4.95 -9.73
CA GLN A 62 13.40 -5.80 -8.81
C GLN A 62 12.42 -6.72 -9.56
N ALA A 63 11.69 -6.19 -10.55
CA ALA A 63 10.76 -6.96 -11.36
C ALA A 63 11.47 -7.89 -12.37
N VAL A 64 12.57 -7.43 -12.96
CA VAL A 64 13.40 -8.22 -13.88
C VAL A 64 13.98 -9.45 -13.17
N PHE A 65 14.64 -9.24 -12.03
CA PHE A 65 15.24 -10.30 -11.24
C PHE A 65 14.18 -11.26 -10.69
N ALA A 66 13.05 -10.76 -10.20
CA ALA A 66 11.95 -11.62 -9.77
C ALA A 66 11.48 -12.55 -10.91
N ARG A 67 11.29 -12.02 -12.13
CA ARG A 67 10.91 -12.85 -13.29
C ARG A 67 12.00 -13.86 -13.64
N LYS A 68 13.26 -13.42 -13.68
CA LYS A 68 14.40 -14.29 -14.03
C LYS A 68 14.56 -15.45 -13.05
N LEU A 69 14.38 -15.20 -11.76
CA LEU A 69 14.61 -16.21 -10.72
C LEU A 69 13.43 -17.18 -10.55
N PHE A 70 12.19 -16.70 -10.77
CA PHE A 70 11.01 -17.41 -10.26
C PHE A 70 9.96 -17.75 -11.32
N SER A 71 10.12 -17.34 -12.59
CA SER A 71 9.13 -17.66 -13.62
C SER A 71 9.05 -19.16 -13.93
N ASP A 72 10.16 -19.89 -13.83
CA ASP A 72 10.20 -21.33 -14.07
C ASP A 72 9.48 -22.12 -12.96
N GLU A 73 9.49 -21.59 -11.74
CA GLU A 73 8.90 -22.24 -10.56
C GLU A 73 7.42 -21.88 -10.37
N PHE A 74 7.05 -20.61 -10.53
CA PHE A 74 5.70 -20.11 -10.22
C PHE A 74 4.92 -19.61 -11.44
N GLY A 75 5.42 -19.89 -12.64
CA GLY A 75 4.90 -19.34 -13.89
C GLY A 75 5.21 -17.85 -14.04
N THR A 76 4.79 -17.29 -15.18
CA THR A 76 5.06 -15.89 -15.51
C THR A 76 4.53 -14.93 -14.44
N ILE A 77 5.40 -14.06 -13.93
CA ILE A 77 4.99 -12.94 -13.09
C ILE A 77 4.23 -11.93 -13.95
N THR A 78 2.93 -11.79 -13.67
CA THR A 78 1.99 -11.01 -14.50
C THR A 78 1.51 -9.73 -13.84
N ASN A 79 1.80 -9.52 -12.56
CA ASN A 79 1.37 -8.36 -11.80
C ASN A 79 2.54 -7.71 -11.06
N VAL A 80 2.55 -6.37 -10.98
CA VAL A 80 3.48 -5.59 -10.18
C VAL A 80 2.69 -4.68 -9.24
N VAL A 81 3.09 -4.61 -7.98
CA VAL A 81 2.52 -3.66 -7.02
C VAL A 81 3.64 -2.87 -6.33
N PHE A 82 3.48 -1.55 -6.27
CA PHE A 82 4.36 -0.66 -5.50
C PHE A 82 3.86 -0.58 -4.06
N MET A 83 4.01 -1.69 -3.34
CA MET A 83 3.60 -1.84 -1.94
C MET A 83 4.73 -2.41 -1.07
N GLY A 84 5.97 -2.33 -1.58
CA GLY A 84 7.18 -2.67 -0.86
C GLY A 84 7.59 -1.54 0.08
N MET A 85 8.89 -1.25 0.14
CA MET A 85 9.42 -0.17 0.95
C MET A 85 9.24 1.20 0.25
N GLY A 86 8.78 2.20 1.01
CA GLY A 86 8.68 3.59 0.56
C GLY A 86 7.26 4.08 0.23
N GLU A 87 7.15 5.39 0.03
CA GLU A 87 5.98 6.05 -0.56
C GLU A 87 6.26 6.32 -2.04
N PRO A 88 5.64 5.57 -2.97
CA PRO A 88 5.93 5.68 -4.40
C PRO A 88 5.74 7.10 -4.95
N LEU A 89 4.70 7.82 -4.51
CA LEU A 89 4.44 9.17 -5.00
C LEU A 89 5.36 10.22 -4.38
N HIS A 90 6.14 9.88 -3.34
CA HIS A 90 7.24 10.72 -2.87
C HIS A 90 8.49 10.55 -3.76
N ASN A 91 8.52 9.53 -4.62
CA ASN A 91 9.54 9.29 -5.64
C ASN A 91 8.91 9.25 -7.05
N VAL A 92 7.97 10.15 -7.30
CA VAL A 92 7.07 10.10 -8.46
C VAL A 92 7.79 10.04 -9.81
N ASP A 93 8.90 10.78 -9.97
CA ASP A 93 9.64 10.85 -11.24
C ASP A 93 10.21 9.49 -11.64
N ASN A 94 10.87 8.81 -10.69
CA ASN A 94 11.45 7.50 -10.95
C ASN A 94 10.37 6.42 -11.08
N VAL A 95 9.28 6.53 -10.30
CA VAL A 95 8.15 5.59 -10.34
C VAL A 95 7.39 5.68 -11.65
N ILE A 96 7.10 6.88 -12.16
CA ILE A 96 6.43 7.05 -13.46
C ILE A 96 7.30 6.42 -14.56
N LYS A 97 8.59 6.77 -14.62
CA LYS A 97 9.53 6.19 -15.60
C LYS A 97 9.61 4.66 -15.49
N ALA A 98 9.73 4.13 -14.27
CA ALA A 98 9.78 2.68 -14.05
C ALA A 98 8.48 1.99 -14.47
N SER A 99 7.33 2.56 -14.11
CA SER A 99 6.03 2.02 -14.51
C SER A 99 5.83 2.06 -16.03
N SER A 100 6.34 3.09 -16.71
CA SER A 100 6.33 3.18 -18.17
C SER A 100 7.16 2.06 -18.79
N ILE A 101 8.38 1.81 -18.31
CA ILE A 101 9.23 0.70 -18.78
C ILE A 101 8.57 -0.66 -18.51
N MET A 102 7.90 -0.81 -17.37
CA MET A 102 7.21 -2.06 -17.02
C MET A 102 6.08 -2.39 -18.00
N VAL A 103 5.34 -1.38 -18.47
CA VAL A 103 4.18 -1.60 -19.37
C VAL A 103 4.52 -1.50 -20.85
N ASP A 104 5.69 -0.99 -21.21
CA ASP A 104 6.15 -0.83 -22.59
C ASP A 104 6.24 -2.20 -23.31
N GLU A 105 5.86 -2.23 -24.58
CA GLU A 105 5.90 -3.45 -25.42
C GLU A 105 7.33 -3.94 -25.68
N GLN A 106 8.31 -3.02 -25.69
CA GLN A 106 9.74 -3.33 -25.79
C GLN A 106 10.40 -3.43 -24.40
N GLY A 107 9.64 -3.19 -23.33
CA GLY A 107 10.08 -3.31 -21.95
C GLY A 107 9.70 -4.66 -21.33
N LEU A 108 8.99 -4.62 -20.19
CA LEU A 108 8.52 -5.83 -19.51
C LEU A 108 7.12 -6.27 -19.93
N GLN A 109 6.44 -5.50 -20.79
CA GLN A 109 5.15 -5.84 -21.37
C GLN A 109 4.09 -6.27 -20.34
N PHE A 110 4.10 -5.67 -19.15
CA PHE A 110 3.01 -5.82 -18.21
C PHE A 110 1.77 -5.08 -18.73
N SER A 111 0.58 -5.65 -18.52
CA SER A 111 -0.64 -4.87 -18.75
C SER A 111 -0.68 -3.68 -17.77
N PRO A 112 -1.03 -2.46 -18.22
CA PRO A 112 -1.16 -1.30 -17.31
C PRO A 112 -2.12 -1.55 -16.14
N ARG A 113 -3.18 -2.35 -16.37
CA ARG A 113 -4.16 -2.80 -15.35
C ARG A 113 -3.61 -3.81 -14.34
N LYS A 114 -2.36 -4.25 -14.53
CA LYS A 114 -1.66 -5.21 -13.67
C LYS A 114 -0.43 -4.60 -13.00
N VAL A 115 -0.15 -3.33 -13.25
CA VAL A 115 0.84 -2.53 -12.51
C VAL A 115 0.05 -1.56 -11.63
N THR A 116 0.16 -1.71 -10.32
CA THR A 116 -0.58 -0.87 -9.35
C THR A 116 0.38 -0.05 -8.52
N VAL A 117 0.27 1.28 -8.59
CA VAL A 117 1.03 2.21 -7.75
C VAL A 117 0.19 2.57 -6.53
N SER A 118 0.70 2.30 -5.33
CA SER A 118 0.03 2.67 -4.07
C SER A 118 0.54 4.02 -3.56
N THR A 119 -0.32 4.75 -2.83
CA THR A 119 0.07 5.97 -2.12
C THR A 119 -0.63 6.10 -0.78
N SER A 120 0.04 6.73 0.18
CA SER A 120 -0.52 7.16 1.46
C SER A 120 -1.40 8.40 1.35
N GLY A 121 -1.38 9.13 0.23
CA GLY A 121 -2.25 10.29 -0.01
C GLY A 121 -1.52 11.60 -0.31
N LEU A 122 -0.40 11.56 -1.07
CA LEU A 122 0.27 12.77 -1.54
C LEU A 122 -0.54 13.43 -2.66
N VAL A 123 -1.49 14.29 -2.29
CA VAL A 123 -2.51 14.83 -3.20
C VAL A 123 -1.96 15.48 -4.48
N PRO A 124 -0.95 16.36 -4.44
CA PRO A 124 -0.38 16.93 -5.68
C PRO A 124 0.17 15.86 -6.62
N GLU A 125 0.80 14.83 -6.05
CA GLU A 125 1.44 13.77 -6.81
C GLU A 125 0.43 12.73 -7.32
N ILE A 126 -0.73 12.60 -6.68
CA ILE A 126 -1.85 11.82 -7.23
C ILE A 126 -2.31 12.44 -8.54
N LYS A 127 -2.50 13.77 -8.58
CA LYS A 127 -2.90 14.48 -9.81
C LYS A 127 -1.87 14.26 -10.91
N ARG A 128 -0.60 14.43 -10.57
CA ARG A 128 0.52 14.22 -11.48
C ARG A 128 0.56 12.78 -12.03
N PHE A 129 0.49 11.78 -11.16
CA PHE A 129 0.49 10.37 -11.54
C PHE A 129 -0.71 10.02 -12.43
N LEU A 130 -1.91 10.50 -12.09
CA LEU A 130 -3.09 10.27 -12.92
C LEU A 130 -2.96 10.96 -14.29
N ASN A 131 -2.29 12.09 -14.41
CA ASN A 131 -2.08 12.73 -15.70
C ASN A 131 -1.01 12.03 -16.56
N GLU A 132 0.07 11.55 -15.94
CA GLU A 132 1.25 11.04 -16.64
C GLU A 132 1.30 9.52 -16.80
N SER A 133 0.48 8.75 -16.06
CA SER A 133 0.49 7.28 -16.10
C SER A 133 -0.88 6.68 -16.41
N ASN A 134 -0.85 5.50 -17.03
CA ASN A 134 -2.02 4.64 -17.30
C ASN A 134 -2.09 3.43 -16.36
N CYS A 135 -1.17 3.32 -15.41
CA CYS A 135 -1.17 2.25 -14.40
C CYS A 135 -2.29 2.43 -13.38
N ASP A 136 -2.72 1.35 -12.73
CA ASP A 136 -3.77 1.40 -11.72
C ASP A 136 -3.27 2.11 -10.44
N LEU A 137 -4.17 2.83 -9.77
CA LEU A 137 -3.89 3.55 -8.52
C LEU A 137 -4.52 2.82 -7.33
N ALA A 138 -3.72 2.60 -6.29
CA ALA A 138 -4.18 2.23 -4.96
C ALA A 138 -3.94 3.38 -3.97
N VAL A 139 -4.86 3.55 -3.02
CA VAL A 139 -4.77 4.59 -1.98
C VAL A 139 -4.94 3.94 -0.62
N SER A 140 -3.95 4.12 0.25
CA SER A 140 -3.95 3.66 1.63
C SER A 140 -4.83 4.58 2.50
N LEU A 141 -6.09 4.21 2.67
CA LEU A 141 -7.09 5.02 3.37
C LEU A 141 -7.09 4.77 4.88
N ASN A 142 -7.11 3.50 5.30
CA ASN A 142 -6.88 3.02 6.67
C ASN A 142 -7.66 3.66 7.84
N ALA A 143 -8.52 4.65 7.62
CA ALA A 143 -9.29 5.33 8.65
C ALA A 143 -10.44 6.11 8.01
N THR A 144 -11.51 6.31 8.79
CA THR A 144 -12.73 6.99 8.32
C THR A 144 -12.99 8.32 9.02
N THR A 145 -12.05 8.77 9.85
CA THR A 145 -12.08 10.09 10.49
C THR A 145 -10.68 10.68 10.46
N ASP A 146 -10.58 12.01 10.36
CA ASP A 146 -9.29 12.70 10.36
C ASP A 146 -8.54 12.48 11.67
N GLU A 147 -9.22 12.42 12.82
CA GLU A 147 -8.58 12.17 14.11
C GLU A 147 -7.82 10.84 14.16
N VAL A 148 -8.43 9.75 13.67
CA VAL A 148 -7.75 8.45 13.59
C VAL A 148 -6.63 8.53 12.57
N ARG A 149 -6.90 9.10 11.41
CA ARG A 149 -5.96 9.10 10.29
C ARG A 149 -4.74 9.98 10.57
N ASP A 150 -4.89 11.11 11.25
CA ASP A 150 -3.81 11.99 11.69
C ASP A 150 -2.87 11.30 12.69
N TRP A 151 -3.37 10.32 13.43
CA TRP A 151 -2.56 9.49 14.31
C TRP A 151 -1.84 8.39 13.52
N ILE A 152 -2.59 7.54 12.82
CA ILE A 152 -2.01 6.34 12.20
C ILE A 152 -1.26 6.61 10.89
N MET A 153 -1.59 7.71 10.19
CA MET A 153 -1.04 8.13 8.89
C MET A 153 -0.84 9.66 8.85
N PRO A 154 0.27 10.18 9.41
CA PRO A 154 0.47 11.61 9.67
C PRO A 154 0.38 12.53 8.46
N ILE A 155 0.56 12.00 7.24
CA ILE A 155 0.35 12.74 6.00
C ILE A 155 -1.05 13.37 5.91
N ASN A 156 -2.03 12.80 6.61
CA ASN A 156 -3.40 13.31 6.67
C ASN A 156 -3.50 14.73 7.26
N ARG A 157 -2.58 15.13 8.15
CA ARG A 157 -2.53 16.48 8.71
C ARG A 157 -2.25 17.55 7.65
N ARG A 158 -1.59 17.15 6.56
CA ARG A 158 -1.32 18.00 5.40
C ARG A 158 -2.41 17.84 4.34
N TYR A 159 -2.86 16.61 4.09
CA TYR A 159 -3.87 16.28 3.10
C TYR A 159 -4.97 15.42 3.74
N ASN A 160 -5.95 16.08 4.34
CA ASN A 160 -7.00 15.41 5.11
C ASN A 160 -7.93 14.57 4.21
N LEU A 161 -8.83 13.80 4.82
CA LEU A 161 -9.76 12.93 4.10
C LEU A 161 -10.59 13.68 3.05
N SER A 162 -11.08 14.88 3.39
CA SER A 162 -11.88 15.69 2.48
C SER A 162 -11.07 16.11 1.24
N THR A 163 -9.85 16.61 1.44
CA THR A 163 -8.94 17.01 0.35
C THR A 163 -8.55 15.82 -0.52
N LEU A 164 -8.20 14.68 0.10
CA LEU A 164 -7.81 13.46 -0.60
C LEU A 164 -8.96 12.91 -1.46
N LEU A 165 -10.12 12.68 -0.85
CA LEU A 165 -11.27 12.09 -1.53
C LEU A 165 -11.91 13.08 -2.51
N GLY A 166 -11.91 14.38 -2.20
CA GLY A 166 -12.32 15.44 -3.12
C GLY A 166 -11.48 15.43 -4.40
N THR A 167 -10.16 15.38 -4.26
CA THR A 167 -9.24 15.25 -5.40
C THR A 167 -9.54 14.02 -6.23
N LEU A 168 -9.69 12.85 -5.60
CA LEU A 168 -10.00 11.62 -6.35
C LEU A 168 -11.34 11.71 -7.10
N ARG A 169 -12.37 12.33 -6.51
CA ARG A 169 -13.65 12.55 -7.21
C ARG A 169 -13.49 13.44 -8.43
N GLU A 170 -12.68 14.49 -8.34
CA GLU A 170 -12.43 15.41 -9.45
C GLU A 170 -11.64 14.73 -10.58
N GLU A 171 -10.49 14.14 -10.24
CA GLU A 171 -9.57 13.56 -11.24
C GLU A 171 -10.18 12.32 -11.94
N LEU A 172 -10.93 11.48 -11.21
CA LEU A 172 -11.53 10.28 -11.80
C LEU A 172 -12.74 10.56 -12.69
N ARG A 173 -13.41 11.70 -12.54
CA ARG A 173 -14.45 12.12 -13.51
C ARG A 173 -13.89 12.28 -14.91
N LEU A 174 -12.63 12.71 -15.01
CA LEU A 174 -11.91 12.83 -16.28
C LEU A 174 -11.41 11.47 -16.81
N ARG A 175 -11.51 10.40 -16.00
CA ARG A 175 -10.98 9.07 -16.28
C ARG A 175 -12.03 7.98 -15.97
N PRO A 176 -13.14 7.90 -16.71
CA PRO A 176 -14.31 7.07 -16.35
C PRO A 176 -14.03 5.55 -16.33
N LYS A 177 -12.91 5.10 -16.90
CA LYS A 177 -12.49 3.68 -16.90
C LYS A 177 -11.54 3.33 -15.73
N SER A 178 -11.05 4.33 -15.00
CA SER A 178 -10.15 4.15 -13.86
C SER A 178 -10.96 3.79 -12.62
N ILE A 179 -10.50 2.76 -11.90
CA ILE A 179 -11.09 2.32 -10.65
C ILE A 179 -9.98 2.38 -9.61
N VAL A 180 -10.20 3.14 -8.53
CA VAL A 180 -9.22 3.23 -7.43
C VAL A 180 -9.38 2.05 -6.50
N LEU A 181 -8.26 1.46 -6.07
CA LEU A 181 -8.24 0.46 -5.02
C LEU A 181 -7.97 1.14 -3.68
N PHE A 182 -8.94 1.17 -2.78
CA PHE A 182 -8.71 1.63 -1.42
C PHE A 182 -8.18 0.48 -0.57
N GLU A 183 -6.96 0.64 -0.05
CA GLU A 183 -6.36 -0.26 0.92
C GLU A 183 -6.77 0.18 2.33
N TYR A 184 -7.25 -0.77 3.13
CA TYR A 184 -7.74 -0.54 4.49
C TYR A 184 -7.24 -1.63 5.43
N VAL A 185 -6.18 -1.33 6.19
CA VAL A 185 -5.63 -2.22 7.22
C VAL A 185 -6.56 -2.26 8.42
N MET A 186 -6.94 -3.46 8.85
CA MET A 186 -7.90 -3.68 9.94
C MET A 186 -7.18 -3.76 11.29
N LEU A 187 -7.24 -2.67 12.06
CA LEU A 187 -6.60 -2.49 13.35
C LEU A 187 -7.64 -2.62 14.47
N ALA A 188 -7.47 -3.64 15.31
CA ALA A 188 -8.47 -4.00 16.33
C ALA A 188 -8.74 -2.84 17.29
N GLY A 189 -10.01 -2.44 17.42
CA GLY A 189 -10.44 -1.37 18.34
C GLY A 189 -10.05 0.04 17.92
N VAL A 190 -9.44 0.22 16.74
CA VAL A 190 -8.98 1.53 16.24
C VAL A 190 -9.82 2.00 15.06
N ASN A 191 -10.03 1.14 14.07
CA ASN A 191 -10.67 1.50 12.81
C ASN A 191 -11.61 0.41 12.26
N ASP A 192 -12.04 -0.52 13.12
CA ASP A 192 -12.74 -1.74 12.76
C ASP A 192 -14.19 -1.78 13.29
N SER A 193 -14.75 -0.65 13.72
CA SER A 193 -16.10 -0.59 14.29
C SER A 193 -17.20 -0.63 13.21
N VAL A 194 -18.42 -0.95 13.63
CA VAL A 194 -19.63 -0.84 12.78
C VAL A 194 -19.81 0.58 12.23
N ASP A 195 -19.51 1.60 13.03
CA ASP A 195 -19.64 2.98 12.59
C ASP A 195 -18.51 3.39 11.62
N ASP A 196 -17.32 2.78 11.73
CA ASP A 196 -16.29 2.92 10.69
C ASP A 196 -16.78 2.36 9.35
N ALA A 197 -17.39 1.18 9.32
CA ALA A 197 -17.94 0.62 8.09
C ALA A 197 -18.97 1.56 7.44
N LYS A 198 -19.88 2.12 8.23
CA LYS A 198 -20.89 3.10 7.75
C LYS A 198 -20.22 4.36 7.20
N ARG A 199 -19.26 4.95 7.93
CA ARG A 199 -18.52 6.13 7.47
C ARG A 199 -17.74 5.85 6.20
N LEU A 200 -17.13 4.68 6.08
CA LEU A 200 -16.38 4.30 4.89
C LEU A 200 -17.26 4.30 3.64
N THR A 201 -18.47 3.72 3.73
CA THR A 201 -19.47 3.75 2.65
C THR A 201 -19.78 5.19 2.20
N GLU A 202 -19.98 6.10 3.15
CA GLU A 202 -20.27 7.50 2.84
C GLU A 202 -19.07 8.23 2.22
N LEU A 203 -17.87 8.00 2.76
CA LEU A 203 -16.64 8.64 2.29
C LEU A 203 -16.34 8.32 0.83
N VAL A 204 -16.50 7.06 0.42
CA VAL A 204 -16.18 6.64 -0.96
C VAL A 204 -17.31 6.91 -1.96
N ARG A 205 -18.44 7.45 -1.50
CA ARG A 205 -19.57 7.78 -2.38
C ARG A 205 -19.12 8.72 -3.50
N GLY A 206 -19.52 8.37 -4.74
CA GLY A 206 -19.16 9.11 -5.95
C GLY A 206 -17.73 8.84 -6.47
N ILE A 207 -17.02 7.85 -5.91
CA ILE A 207 -15.70 7.40 -6.39
C ILE A 207 -15.85 5.98 -6.92
N ALA A 208 -15.50 5.76 -8.20
CA ALA A 208 -15.41 4.41 -8.74
C ALA A 208 -14.25 3.66 -8.08
N CYS A 209 -14.56 2.75 -7.15
CA CYS A 209 -13.55 2.11 -6.34
C CYS A 209 -13.85 0.64 -6.00
N LYS A 210 -12.79 -0.04 -5.56
CA LYS A 210 -12.85 -1.30 -4.83
C LYS A 210 -12.18 -1.10 -3.48
N ILE A 211 -12.56 -1.89 -2.49
CA ILE A 211 -11.95 -1.86 -1.16
C ILE A 211 -11.21 -3.17 -0.94
N ASN A 212 -9.97 -3.09 -0.49
CA ASN A 212 -9.18 -4.23 -0.04
C ASN A 212 -8.97 -4.11 1.47
N LEU A 213 -9.67 -4.94 2.24
CA LEU A 213 -9.45 -5.06 3.68
C LEU A 213 -8.22 -5.95 3.91
N ILE A 214 -7.24 -5.45 4.64
CA ILE A 214 -5.99 -6.15 4.91
C ILE A 214 -5.93 -6.49 6.40
N SER A 215 -5.77 -7.77 6.73
CA SER A 215 -5.46 -8.15 8.11
C SER A 215 -4.08 -7.60 8.48
N PHE A 216 -4.00 -6.91 9.61
CA PHE A 216 -2.76 -6.34 10.10
C PHE A 216 -1.75 -7.44 10.45
N ASN A 217 -0.48 -7.26 10.09
CA ASN A 217 0.59 -8.17 10.44
C ASN A 217 1.44 -7.54 11.55
N PRO A 218 1.36 -8.04 12.79
CA PRO A 218 2.15 -7.52 13.89
C PRO A 218 3.65 -7.56 13.60
N HIS A 219 4.38 -6.57 14.09
CA HIS A 219 5.84 -6.53 14.00
C HIS A 219 6.41 -5.93 15.26
N SER A 220 7.72 -6.12 15.47
CA SER A 220 8.43 -5.54 16.60
C SER A 220 8.17 -4.04 16.71
N GLY A 221 7.80 -3.61 17.91
CA GLY A 221 7.51 -2.23 18.26
C GLY A 221 6.16 -1.68 17.79
N SER A 222 5.33 -2.43 17.07
CA SER A 222 3.94 -2.00 16.82
C SER A 222 3.13 -2.06 18.11
N GLN A 223 2.23 -1.10 18.30
CA GLN A 223 1.25 -1.10 19.39
C GLN A 223 -0.09 -1.70 18.95
N PHE A 224 -0.30 -1.89 17.65
CA PHE A 224 -1.58 -2.33 17.11
C PHE A 224 -1.75 -3.85 17.17
N LYS A 225 -3.01 -4.28 17.20
CA LYS A 225 -3.40 -5.70 17.15
C LYS A 225 -4.23 -5.98 15.89
N PRO A 226 -4.14 -7.20 15.33
CA PRO A 226 -4.97 -7.58 14.20
C PRO A 226 -6.42 -7.69 14.62
N THR A 227 -7.32 -7.16 13.79
CA THR A 227 -8.76 -7.41 13.95
C THR A 227 -9.05 -8.90 13.78
N PRO A 228 -9.86 -9.53 14.66
CA PRO A 228 -10.24 -10.93 14.49
C PRO A 228 -10.91 -11.19 13.13
N ASP A 229 -10.61 -12.32 12.51
CA ASP A 229 -11.08 -12.65 11.15
C ASP A 229 -12.61 -12.59 11.03
N GLU A 230 -13.34 -13.04 12.06
CA GLU A 230 -14.81 -12.97 12.13
C GLU A 230 -15.31 -11.52 12.00
N LYS A 231 -14.67 -10.59 12.72
CA LYS A 231 -15.02 -9.16 12.68
C LYS A 231 -14.63 -8.51 11.35
N ILE A 232 -13.52 -8.93 10.72
CA ILE A 232 -13.18 -8.50 9.34
C ILE A 232 -14.26 -8.96 8.36
N ILE A 233 -14.76 -10.19 8.50
CA ILE A 233 -15.82 -10.76 7.66
C ILE A 233 -17.14 -9.98 7.85
N GLU A 234 -17.50 -9.63 9.09
CA GLU A 234 -18.66 -8.79 9.38
C GLU A 234 -18.54 -7.40 8.73
N PHE A 235 -17.41 -6.72 8.94
CA PHE A 235 -17.12 -5.42 8.34
C PHE A 235 -17.21 -5.47 6.81
N ARG A 236 -16.62 -6.50 6.20
CA ARG A 236 -16.74 -6.77 4.75
C ARG A 236 -18.20 -6.90 4.32
N ASN A 237 -18.99 -7.69 5.03
CA ASN A 237 -20.38 -7.97 4.66
C ASN A 237 -21.22 -6.68 4.70
N MET A 238 -21.00 -5.80 5.67
CA MET A 238 -21.68 -4.51 5.74
C MET A 238 -21.37 -3.61 4.53
N LEU A 239 -20.11 -3.56 4.11
CA LEU A 239 -19.70 -2.79 2.94
C LEU A 239 -20.28 -3.39 1.64
N ILE A 240 -20.30 -4.72 1.50
CA ILE A 240 -20.91 -5.40 0.35
C ILE A 240 -22.42 -5.13 0.29
N GLN A 241 -23.11 -5.20 1.44
CA GLN A 241 -24.55 -4.86 1.54
C GLN A 241 -24.83 -3.41 1.14
N SER A 242 -23.84 -2.53 1.28
CA SER A 242 -23.90 -1.13 0.82
C SER A 242 -23.58 -0.95 -0.67
N GLY A 243 -23.37 -2.03 -1.42
CA GLY A 243 -23.10 -2.02 -2.86
C GLY A 243 -21.63 -1.90 -3.27
N LEU A 244 -20.68 -2.00 -2.32
CA LEU A 244 -19.26 -1.88 -2.60
C LEU A 244 -18.63 -3.23 -2.98
N THR A 245 -17.67 -3.20 -3.89
CA THR A 245 -16.82 -4.37 -4.17
C THR A 245 -15.71 -4.44 -3.14
N VAL A 246 -15.72 -5.49 -2.32
CA VAL A 246 -14.76 -5.66 -1.21
C VAL A 246 -14.00 -6.97 -1.34
N MET A 247 -12.69 -6.89 -1.18
CA MET A 247 -11.79 -8.03 -1.09
C MET A 247 -11.22 -8.09 0.32
N VAL A 248 -10.86 -9.29 0.78
CA VAL A 248 -10.17 -9.48 2.05
C VAL A 248 -8.86 -10.20 1.79
N ARG A 249 -7.77 -9.62 2.29
CA ARG A 249 -6.46 -10.23 2.35
C ARG A 249 -6.20 -10.63 3.80
N LEU A 250 -6.55 -11.88 4.12
CA LEU A 250 -6.22 -12.48 5.42
C LEU A 250 -4.70 -12.68 5.51
N SER A 251 -4.18 -12.64 6.74
CA SER A 251 -2.78 -12.93 6.98
C SER A 251 -2.50 -14.38 6.56
N ARG A 252 -1.49 -14.57 5.73
CA ARG A 252 -0.95 -15.91 5.47
C ARG A 252 0.20 -16.02 6.46
N GLY A 253 0.04 -16.83 7.51
CA GLY A 253 1.01 -17.03 8.60
C GLY A 253 2.43 -16.74 8.11
N ASP A 254 2.93 -15.56 8.48
CA ASP A 254 4.13 -15.00 7.90
C ASP A 254 5.27 -15.15 8.89
N ASP A 255 5.91 -16.32 8.82
CA ASP A 255 7.08 -16.64 9.64
C ASP A 255 8.32 -15.84 9.20
N GLN A 256 8.25 -15.06 8.10
CA GLN A 256 9.41 -14.45 7.43
C GLN A 256 9.38 -12.91 7.32
N MET A 257 8.45 -12.19 7.97
CA MET A 257 8.37 -10.71 7.91
C MET A 257 8.24 -10.15 6.48
N ALA A 258 7.63 -10.91 5.57
CA ALA A 258 7.48 -10.58 4.15
C ALA A 258 6.11 -9.96 3.80
N ALA A 259 5.22 -9.77 4.78
CA ALA A 259 3.89 -9.24 4.58
C ALA A 259 3.91 -7.70 4.50
N CYS A 260 2.81 -7.14 4.01
CA CYS A 260 2.67 -5.69 3.86
C CYS A 260 2.87 -4.99 5.21
N GLY A 261 3.79 -4.03 5.23
CA GLY A 261 4.13 -3.25 6.42
C GLY A 261 5.24 -3.84 7.29
N GLN A 262 5.84 -4.99 6.95
CA GLN A 262 6.90 -5.62 7.75
C GLN A 262 8.31 -5.48 7.15
N LEU A 263 8.42 -5.01 5.91
CA LEU A 263 9.68 -4.99 5.17
C LEU A 263 10.71 -4.02 5.76
N GLY A 264 11.95 -4.50 5.85
CA GLY A 264 13.14 -3.80 6.32
C GLY A 264 13.74 -4.38 7.59
N ALA A 265 14.95 -3.93 7.93
CA ALA A 265 15.62 -4.22 9.20
C ALA A 265 15.66 -2.97 10.08
N ALA A 266 15.59 -3.16 11.40
CA ALA A 266 15.74 -2.05 12.35
C ALA A 266 17.19 -1.52 12.29
N GLY A 267 17.37 -0.28 11.86
CA GLY A 267 18.63 0.45 12.04
C GLY A 267 18.68 1.19 13.38
N ASP A 268 19.81 1.81 13.70
CA ASP A 268 20.02 2.56 14.96
C ASP A 268 19.11 3.78 15.10
N TYR A 269 18.65 4.34 13.98
CA TYR A 269 17.74 5.48 13.93
C TYR A 269 16.32 5.02 13.58
N GLN A 270 15.34 5.45 14.38
CA GLN A 270 13.92 5.21 14.14
C GLN A 270 13.12 6.50 14.30
N LEU A 271 12.15 6.73 13.42
CA LEU A 271 11.19 7.80 13.59
C LEU A 271 10.33 7.57 14.84
N PRO A 272 9.94 8.66 15.53
CA PRO A 272 9.24 8.56 16.80
C PRO A 272 7.82 7.99 16.61
N LEU A 273 7.41 7.20 17.60
CA LEU A 273 6.01 6.85 17.78
C LEU A 273 5.22 8.08 18.21
N LEU A 274 4.06 8.26 17.60
CA LEU A 274 3.15 9.33 17.93
C LEU A 274 2.35 8.99 19.19
N ARG A 275 2.04 10.02 19.98
CA ARG A 275 1.22 9.88 21.17
C ARG A 275 -0.14 9.28 20.79
N VAL A 276 -0.53 8.23 21.49
CA VAL A 276 -1.83 7.57 21.34
C VAL A 276 -2.93 8.53 21.83
N PRO A 277 -3.96 8.81 21.01
CA PRO A 277 -5.13 9.58 21.45
C PRO A 277 -5.80 8.91 22.65
N GLU A 278 -6.26 9.68 23.64
CA GLU A 278 -6.77 9.15 24.91
C GLU A 278 -7.85 8.09 24.74
N LYS A 279 -8.76 8.29 23.79
CA LYS A 279 -9.83 7.34 23.46
C LYS A 279 -9.35 5.97 22.97
N PHE A 280 -8.11 5.85 22.50
CA PHE A 280 -7.52 4.61 22.00
C PHE A 280 -6.51 3.96 22.95
N GLN A 281 -6.23 4.57 24.11
CA GLN A 281 -5.29 4.00 25.08
C GLN A 281 -5.76 2.65 25.64
N VAL A 282 -7.07 2.40 25.67
CA VAL A 282 -7.66 1.13 26.16
C VAL A 282 -7.60 0.02 25.09
N ALA A 283 -7.46 0.38 23.81
CA ALA A 283 -7.46 -0.56 22.70
C ALA A 283 -6.08 -1.21 22.42
N LEU A 284 -4.99 -0.61 22.92
CA LEU A 284 -3.61 -1.08 22.78
C LEU A 284 -3.22 -1.94 23.98
#